data_AF-A0A410RGJ9-F1
#
_entry.id   AF-A0A410RGJ9-F1
#
_cell.length_a   1.000
_cell.length_b   1.000
_cell.length_c   1.000
_cell.angle_alpha   90.00
_cell.angle_beta   90.00
_cell.angle_gamma   90.00
#
_symmetry.space_group_name_H-M   'P 1'
#
loop_
_entity.id
_entity.type
_entity.pdbx_description
1 polymer ?
#
loop_
_entity_poly.entity_id
_entity_poly.type
_entity_poly.pdbx_seq_one_letter_code
_entity_poly.pdbx_strand_id
1 'polypeptide(L)'
;MARLLCFMFVLFIALAYAEHHGDHEDHDDIDKISDRLDEVAGRLYAVANPVRNRLHPKWKRKAHGLAARVLHLEEKHNGKVCGDHEHRCGQFDLQCVHDLFVCDGVKDCRNGEDENHCDSPIHAGDSFFGTVVHDECGYAKPKDGHQRFVIEKIKQFPFFTPFIGLRATSYLDFDYHGRETSYGISTIGYYSFASSSIVLLPPKSRSSYGLHCQFDGYNFNTCHGRVMTEGALHVCAEYVFEKEHH
;
A
#
# COMPACT_ATOMS: atom_id res chain seq x y z
N MET A 1 -54.26 -53.88 -50.27
CA MET A 1 -54.25 -52.86 -49.20
C MET A 1 -53.81 -53.41 -47.84
N ALA A 2 -54.14 -54.66 -47.46
CA ALA A 2 -53.79 -55.21 -46.13
C ALA A 2 -52.28 -55.35 -45.83
N ARG A 3 -51.43 -55.61 -46.84
CA ARG A 3 -49.97 -55.76 -46.65
C ARG A 3 -49.23 -54.43 -46.39
N LEU A 4 -49.77 -53.30 -46.87
CA LEU A 4 -49.18 -51.97 -46.64
C LEU A 4 -49.46 -51.47 -45.22
N LEU A 5 -50.66 -51.79 -44.69
CA LEU A 5 -51.08 -51.45 -43.33
C LEU A 5 -50.24 -52.17 -42.26
N CYS A 6 -49.90 -53.45 -42.46
CA CYS A 6 -49.01 -54.18 -41.54
C CYS A 6 -47.60 -53.57 -41.49
N PHE A 7 -47.04 -53.16 -42.65
CA PHE A 7 -45.70 -52.58 -42.70
C PHE A 7 -45.65 -51.21 -42.01
N MET A 8 -46.67 -50.37 -42.19
CA MET A 8 -46.76 -49.08 -41.52
C MET A 8 -46.92 -49.24 -40.00
N PHE A 9 -47.66 -50.25 -39.54
CA PHE A 9 -47.85 -50.51 -38.12
C PHE A 9 -46.57 -51.02 -37.44
N VAL A 10 -45.82 -51.89 -38.11
CA VAL A 10 -44.51 -52.37 -37.62
C VAL A 10 -43.48 -51.25 -37.62
N LEU A 11 -43.50 -50.36 -38.62
CA LEU A 11 -42.61 -49.18 -38.65
C LEU A 11 -42.96 -48.18 -37.54
N PHE A 12 -44.25 -47.98 -37.25
CA PHE A 12 -44.71 -47.13 -36.14
C PHE A 12 -44.32 -47.70 -34.78
N ILE A 13 -44.45 -49.01 -34.60
CA ILE A 13 -44.01 -49.68 -33.36
C ILE A 13 -42.48 -49.59 -33.24
N ALA A 14 -41.73 -49.80 -34.32
CA ALA A 14 -40.26 -49.71 -34.29
C ALA A 14 -39.77 -48.27 -34.01
N LEU A 15 -40.43 -47.25 -34.55
CA LEU A 15 -40.13 -45.85 -34.26
C LEU A 15 -40.51 -45.47 -32.81
N ALA A 16 -41.68 -45.89 -32.34
CA ALA A 16 -42.11 -45.67 -30.96
C ALA A 16 -41.23 -46.42 -29.93
N TYR A 17 -40.70 -47.59 -30.28
CA TYR A 17 -39.76 -48.33 -29.42
C TYR A 17 -38.36 -47.71 -29.40
N ALA A 18 -37.95 -47.09 -30.51
CA ALA A 18 -36.67 -46.39 -30.62
C ALA A 18 -36.65 -45.05 -29.87
N GLU A 19 -37.78 -44.33 -29.79
CA GLU A 19 -37.91 -43.10 -29.00
C GLU A 19 -38.02 -43.35 -27.48
N HIS A 20 -38.43 -44.54 -27.04
CA HIS A 20 -38.71 -44.79 -25.61
C HIS A 20 -37.53 -45.36 -24.79
N HIS A 21 -36.42 -45.75 -25.43
CA HIS A 21 -35.32 -46.46 -24.76
C HIS A 21 -33.93 -45.79 -24.85
N GLY A 22 -33.86 -44.51 -25.21
CA GLY A 22 -32.58 -43.83 -25.46
C GLY A 22 -32.00 -42.94 -24.35
N ASP A 23 -32.81 -42.36 -23.46
CA ASP A 23 -32.40 -41.13 -22.76
C ASP A 23 -32.43 -41.19 -21.22
N HIS A 24 -32.60 -42.35 -20.58
CA HIS A 24 -32.82 -42.39 -19.12
C HIS A 24 -31.70 -42.96 -18.26
N GLU A 25 -30.63 -43.56 -18.82
CA GLU A 25 -29.55 -44.14 -18.00
C GLU A 25 -28.28 -43.27 -17.94
N ASP A 26 -27.96 -42.47 -18.96
CA ASP A 26 -26.72 -41.67 -18.98
C ASP A 26 -26.80 -40.38 -18.13
N HIS A 27 -27.99 -39.86 -17.85
CA HIS A 27 -28.16 -38.61 -17.08
C HIS A 27 -27.91 -38.80 -15.57
N ASP A 28 -28.34 -39.91 -14.99
CA ASP A 28 -28.21 -40.18 -13.55
C ASP A 28 -26.75 -40.30 -13.09
N ASP A 29 -25.87 -40.80 -13.96
CA ASP A 29 -24.45 -40.93 -13.64
C ASP A 29 -23.69 -39.60 -13.81
N ILE A 30 -24.12 -38.75 -14.74
CA ILE A 30 -23.60 -37.38 -14.88
C ILE A 30 -23.99 -36.54 -13.66
N ASP A 31 -25.24 -36.66 -13.19
CA ASP A 31 -25.73 -35.92 -12.03
C ASP A 31 -24.98 -36.29 -10.74
N LYS A 32 -24.72 -37.60 -10.52
CA LYS A 32 -23.88 -38.04 -9.39
C LYS A 32 -22.44 -37.50 -9.46
N ILE A 33 -21.88 -37.36 -10.65
CA ILE A 33 -20.54 -36.78 -10.83
C ILE A 33 -20.59 -35.28 -10.51
N SER A 34 -21.64 -34.58 -10.95
CA SER A 34 -21.88 -33.17 -10.63
C SER A 34 -21.98 -32.93 -9.12
N ASP A 35 -22.78 -33.71 -8.41
CA ASP A 35 -22.94 -33.59 -6.95
C ASP A 35 -21.61 -33.80 -6.21
N ARG A 36 -20.81 -34.77 -6.66
CA ARG A 36 -19.47 -35.01 -6.09
C ARG A 36 -18.50 -33.87 -6.38
N LEU A 37 -18.59 -33.25 -7.55
CA LEU A 37 -17.78 -32.09 -7.91
C LEU A 37 -18.15 -30.88 -7.03
N ASP A 38 -19.44 -30.66 -6.79
CA ASP A 38 -19.94 -29.60 -5.91
C ASP A 38 -19.51 -29.81 -4.45
N GLU A 39 -19.56 -31.05 -3.95
CA GLU A 39 -19.06 -31.37 -2.61
C GLU A 39 -17.55 -31.11 -2.49
N VAL A 40 -16.76 -31.55 -3.47
CA VAL A 40 -15.31 -31.31 -3.50
C VAL A 40 -15.01 -29.81 -3.60
N ALA A 41 -15.77 -29.07 -4.41
CA ALA A 41 -15.64 -27.62 -4.51
C ALA A 41 -15.96 -26.95 -3.17
N GLY A 42 -17.03 -27.36 -2.48
CA GLY A 42 -17.39 -26.87 -1.15
C GLY A 42 -16.29 -27.12 -0.11
N ARG A 43 -15.71 -28.33 -0.10
CA ARG A 43 -14.57 -28.67 0.77
C ARG A 43 -13.32 -27.84 0.44
N LEU A 44 -13.03 -27.63 -0.84
CA LEU A 44 -11.94 -26.77 -1.29
C LEU A 44 -12.13 -25.33 -0.79
N TYR A 45 -13.33 -24.76 -0.94
CA TYR A 45 -13.65 -23.43 -0.42
C TYR A 45 -13.53 -23.35 1.11
N ALA A 46 -13.97 -24.38 1.82
CA ALA A 46 -13.88 -24.43 3.29
C ALA A 46 -12.42 -24.42 3.78
N VAL A 47 -11.48 -24.96 3.01
CA VAL A 47 -10.04 -24.90 3.32
C VAL A 47 -9.40 -23.61 2.80
N ALA A 48 -9.72 -23.19 1.57
CA ALA A 48 -9.12 -22.04 0.92
C ALA A 48 -9.47 -20.71 1.62
N ASN A 49 -10.71 -20.55 2.10
CA ASN A 49 -11.16 -19.31 2.73
C ASN A 49 -10.37 -18.95 4.00
N PRO A 50 -10.22 -19.85 5.00
CA PRO A 50 -9.39 -19.57 6.18
C PRO A 50 -7.93 -19.26 5.82
N VAL A 51 -7.35 -19.99 4.87
CA VAL A 51 -5.96 -19.77 4.43
C VAL A 51 -5.83 -18.38 3.80
N ARG A 52 -6.73 -18.02 2.88
CA ARG A 52 -6.77 -16.69 2.27
C ARG A 52 -6.94 -15.57 3.30
N ASN A 53 -7.80 -15.78 4.30
CA ASN A 53 -8.02 -14.80 5.36
C ASN A 53 -6.78 -14.59 6.23
N ARG A 54 -6.02 -15.67 6.52
CA ARG A 54 -4.76 -15.58 7.27
C ARG A 54 -3.63 -14.93 6.46
N LEU A 55 -3.60 -15.17 5.16
CA LEU A 55 -2.61 -14.57 4.24
C LEU A 55 -3.02 -13.19 3.74
N HIS A 56 -4.17 -12.66 4.19
CA HIS A 56 -4.71 -11.41 3.70
C HIS A 56 -3.71 -10.26 3.95
N PRO A 57 -3.39 -9.42 2.93
CA PRO A 57 -2.38 -8.37 3.02
C PRO A 57 -2.57 -7.40 4.20
N LYS A 58 -3.83 -7.13 4.57
CA LYS A 58 -4.18 -6.29 5.73
C LYS A 58 -3.60 -6.81 7.05
N TRP A 59 -3.64 -8.13 7.29
CA TRP A 59 -3.08 -8.72 8.50
C TRP A 59 -1.55 -8.66 8.50
N LYS A 60 -0.93 -8.94 7.35
CA LYS A 60 0.52 -8.78 7.17
C LYS A 60 0.97 -7.35 7.48
N ARG A 61 0.37 -6.34 6.84
CA ARG A 61 0.66 -4.92 7.08
C ARG A 61 0.54 -4.56 8.56
N LYS A 62 -0.52 -5.02 9.24
CA LYS A 62 -0.73 -4.73 10.67
C LYS A 62 0.33 -5.39 11.56
N ALA A 63 0.68 -6.65 11.30
CA ALA A 63 1.70 -7.36 12.06
C ALA A 63 3.09 -6.74 11.87
N HIS A 64 3.45 -6.44 10.62
CA HIS A 64 4.71 -5.80 10.31
C HIS A 64 4.81 -4.35 10.83
N GLY A 65 3.74 -3.55 10.72
CA GLY A 65 3.70 -2.21 11.32
C GLY A 65 3.83 -2.24 12.85
N LEU A 66 3.30 -3.27 13.51
CA LEU A 66 3.56 -3.48 14.95
C LEU A 66 5.03 -3.85 15.21
N ALA A 67 5.62 -4.73 14.40
CA ALA A 67 7.03 -5.10 14.53
C ALA A 67 7.96 -3.89 14.35
N ALA A 68 7.70 -3.03 13.36
CA ALA A 68 8.44 -1.79 13.14
C ALA A 68 8.39 -0.84 14.35
N ARG A 69 7.21 -0.72 14.98
CA ARG A 69 7.05 0.09 16.20
C ARG A 69 7.82 -0.49 17.38
N VAL A 70 7.85 -1.81 17.53
CA VAL A 70 8.64 -2.48 18.58
C VAL A 70 10.13 -2.24 18.34
N LEU A 71 10.61 -2.44 17.12
CA LEU A 71 12.00 -2.18 16.73
C LEU A 71 12.42 -0.74 17.03
N HIS A 72 11.59 0.25 16.69
CA HIS A 72 11.88 1.64 17.01
C HIS A 72 12.02 1.90 18.52
N LEU A 73 11.21 1.23 19.35
CA LEU A 73 11.31 1.34 20.81
C LEU A 73 12.57 0.64 21.34
N GLU A 74 12.92 -0.52 20.80
CA GLU A 74 14.13 -1.25 21.16
C GLU A 74 15.39 -0.42 20.86
N GLU A 75 15.47 0.19 19.68
CA GLU A 75 16.60 1.05 19.30
C GLU A 75 16.68 2.32 20.15
N LYS A 76 15.52 2.89 20.53
CA LYS A 76 15.47 4.03 21.44
C LYS A 76 15.97 3.70 22.84
N HIS A 77 15.71 2.48 23.33
CA HIS A 77 16.10 2.06 24.69
C HIS A 77 17.51 1.46 24.77
N ASN A 78 17.88 0.61 23.82
CA ASN A 78 19.12 -0.17 23.85
C ASN A 78 20.23 0.43 22.97
N GLY A 79 19.92 1.50 22.23
CA GLY A 79 20.79 2.08 21.21
C GLY A 79 20.51 1.49 19.83
N LYS A 80 20.79 2.29 18.79
CA LYS A 80 20.72 1.82 17.40
C LYS A 80 21.77 0.72 17.18
N VAL A 81 21.38 -0.33 16.45
CA VAL A 81 22.32 -1.40 16.06
C VAL A 81 23.18 -0.96 14.89
N CYS A 82 22.59 -0.23 13.94
CA CYS A 82 23.30 0.34 12.80
C CYS A 82 23.66 1.80 13.07
N GLY A 83 24.71 2.28 12.40
CA GLY A 83 25.16 3.66 12.46
C GLY A 83 24.15 4.65 11.87
N ASP A 84 24.50 5.93 11.90
CA ASP A 84 23.74 6.92 11.17
C ASP A 84 23.94 6.70 9.65
N HIS A 85 22.86 6.78 8.89
CA HIS A 85 22.81 6.49 7.45
C HIS A 85 23.00 5.02 7.05
N GLU A 86 22.70 4.11 7.97
CA GLU A 86 22.67 2.69 7.71
C GLU A 86 21.28 2.10 7.89
N HIS A 87 20.89 1.25 6.95
CA HIS A 87 19.69 0.46 6.96
C HIS A 87 19.95 -0.95 7.49
N ARG A 88 19.02 -1.46 8.30
CA ARG A 88 19.09 -2.81 8.86
C ARG A 88 18.35 -3.77 7.95
N CYS A 89 19.05 -4.81 7.47
CA CYS A 89 18.54 -5.83 6.54
C CYS A 89 17.40 -6.72 7.09
N GLY A 90 16.82 -6.43 8.25
CA GLY A 90 15.69 -7.17 8.80
C GLY A 90 15.66 -7.19 10.33
N GLN A 91 14.57 -7.72 10.89
CA GLN A 91 14.35 -7.72 12.34
C GLN A 91 15.38 -8.56 13.13
N PHE A 92 15.84 -9.68 12.54
CA PHE A 92 16.75 -10.62 13.20
C PHE A 92 18.15 -10.66 12.57
N ASP A 93 18.34 -10.00 11.43
CA ASP A 93 19.66 -9.86 10.82
C ASP A 93 20.30 -8.58 11.36
N LEU A 94 21.51 -8.71 11.91
CA LEU A 94 22.30 -7.59 12.42
C LEU A 94 23.17 -6.96 11.31
N GLN A 95 22.98 -7.39 10.06
CA GLN A 95 23.63 -6.75 8.92
C GLN A 95 23.09 -5.34 8.70
N CYS A 96 24.03 -4.40 8.60
CA CYS A 96 23.80 -3.02 8.24
C CYS A 96 24.37 -2.76 6.85
N VAL A 97 23.62 -2.04 6.02
CA VAL A 97 24.04 -1.55 4.69
C VAL A 97 23.82 -0.05 4.63
N HIS A 98 24.51 0.66 3.75
CA HIS A 98 24.35 2.10 3.64
C HIS A 98 22.97 2.45 3.06
N ASP A 99 22.35 3.56 3.48
CA ASP A 99 21.03 4.01 2.98
C ASP A 99 20.97 4.19 1.45
N LEU A 100 22.13 4.37 0.82
CA LEU A 100 22.26 4.54 -0.64
C LEU A 100 22.18 3.20 -1.39
N PHE A 101 22.27 2.07 -0.70
CA PHE A 101 22.18 0.73 -1.27
C PHE A 101 20.79 0.13 -1.12
N VAL A 102 19.86 0.84 -0.49
CA VAL A 102 18.47 0.39 -0.42
C VAL A 102 17.76 0.75 -1.72
N CYS A 103 17.21 -0.25 -2.40
CA CYS A 103 16.52 -0.11 -3.68
C CYS A 103 17.40 0.52 -4.76
N ASP A 104 18.67 0.16 -4.80
CA ASP A 104 19.62 0.61 -5.83
C ASP A 104 19.67 -0.34 -7.05
N GLY A 105 19.00 -1.50 -6.95
CA GLY A 105 18.96 -2.54 -7.97
C GLY A 105 20.00 -3.64 -7.77
N VAL A 106 20.82 -3.55 -6.73
CA VAL A 106 21.86 -4.49 -6.36
C VAL A 106 21.56 -5.07 -4.98
N LYS A 107 21.74 -6.38 -4.85
CA LYS A 107 21.53 -7.06 -3.57
C LYS A 107 22.77 -6.92 -2.68
N ASP A 108 22.70 -6.09 -1.66
CA ASP A 108 23.72 -5.88 -0.63
C ASP A 108 23.41 -6.61 0.68
N CYS A 109 22.13 -6.72 1.06
CA CYS A 109 21.74 -7.57 2.18
C CYS A 109 21.90 -9.06 1.81
N ARG A 110 22.41 -9.89 2.73
CA ARG A 110 22.56 -11.34 2.50
C ARG A 110 21.22 -12.01 2.19
N ASN A 111 20.17 -11.57 2.87
CA ASN A 111 18.79 -12.00 2.62
C ASN A 111 18.11 -11.27 1.45
N GLY A 112 18.69 -10.16 0.98
CA GLY A 112 18.17 -9.34 -0.12
C GLY A 112 16.97 -8.48 0.26
N GLU A 113 16.85 -8.10 1.53
CA GLU A 113 15.75 -7.29 2.04
C GLU A 113 15.77 -5.84 1.53
N ASP A 114 16.96 -5.29 1.32
CA ASP A 114 17.22 -3.99 0.70
C ASP A 114 16.58 -3.83 -0.70
N GLU A 115 16.45 -4.93 -1.44
CA GLU A 115 15.87 -4.96 -2.77
C GLU A 115 14.42 -5.48 -2.79
N ASN A 116 13.82 -5.68 -1.61
CA ASN A 116 12.42 -6.08 -1.48
C ASN A 116 11.51 -4.86 -1.28
N HIS A 117 10.37 -4.83 -1.97
CA HIS A 117 9.34 -3.78 -1.84
C HIS A 117 9.80 -2.37 -2.28
N CYS A 118 10.61 -2.28 -3.32
CA CYS A 118 11.06 -1.02 -3.93
C CYS A 118 10.01 -0.32 -4.83
N ASP A 119 8.74 -0.73 -4.73
CA ASP A 119 7.66 -0.04 -5.43
C ASP A 119 7.41 1.32 -4.77
N SER A 120 7.30 2.37 -5.60
CA SER A 120 7.03 3.72 -5.09
C SER A 120 5.68 3.75 -4.35
N PRO A 121 5.66 4.05 -3.04
CA PRO A 121 4.39 4.15 -2.31
C PRO A 121 3.65 5.46 -2.60
N ILE A 122 4.35 6.42 -3.21
CA ILE A 122 3.86 7.75 -3.53
C ILE A 122 3.63 7.91 -5.03
N HIS A 123 2.58 8.63 -5.39
CA HIS A 123 2.17 8.91 -6.76
C HIS A 123 1.88 10.39 -6.95
N ALA A 124 2.06 10.89 -8.17
CA ALA A 124 1.61 12.23 -8.51
C ALA A 124 0.08 12.31 -8.39
N GLY A 125 -0.41 13.33 -7.71
CA GLY A 125 -1.82 13.49 -7.33
C GLY A 125 -2.15 13.01 -5.92
N ASP A 126 -1.24 12.30 -5.24
CA ASP A 126 -1.46 11.90 -3.84
C ASP A 126 -1.57 13.14 -2.95
N SER A 127 -2.68 13.24 -2.21
CA SER A 127 -2.94 14.28 -1.23
C SER A 127 -2.89 13.69 0.18
N PHE A 128 -2.24 14.40 1.10
CA PHE A 128 -2.12 14.03 2.49
C PHE A 128 -2.69 15.14 3.36
N PHE A 129 -3.65 14.78 4.21
CA PHE A 129 -4.29 15.68 5.16
C PHE A 129 -3.71 15.45 6.56
N GLY A 130 -3.10 16.50 7.10
CA GLY A 130 -2.39 16.52 8.38
C GLY A 130 -3.24 17.13 9.48
N THR A 131 -3.29 16.45 10.62
CA THR A 131 -3.86 16.98 11.87
C THR A 131 -2.74 17.29 12.84
N VAL A 132 -2.76 18.50 13.42
CA VAL A 132 -1.75 18.94 14.39
C VAL A 132 -1.77 18.07 15.64
N VAL A 133 -0.57 17.65 16.06
CA VAL A 133 -0.32 17.10 17.40
C VAL A 133 0.17 18.22 18.31
N HIS A 134 1.15 18.98 17.81
CA HIS A 134 1.76 20.08 18.51
C HIS A 134 2.27 21.12 17.51
N ASP A 135 2.15 22.41 17.82
CA ASP A 135 2.70 23.48 16.99
C ASP A 135 3.13 24.66 17.88
N GLU A 136 4.44 24.82 17.98
CA GLU A 136 5.15 25.92 18.64
C GLU A 136 5.97 26.74 17.64
N CYS A 137 5.76 26.54 16.34
CA CYS A 137 6.46 27.33 15.35
C CYS A 137 6.02 28.81 15.46
N GLY A 138 6.97 29.73 15.37
CA GLY A 138 6.75 31.16 15.60
C GLY A 138 5.99 31.92 14.49
N TYR A 139 5.13 31.26 13.73
CA TYR A 139 4.36 31.84 12.62
C TYR A 139 2.86 31.60 12.77
N ALA A 140 2.08 32.10 11.81
CA ALA A 140 0.62 31.91 11.79
C ALA A 140 0.30 30.41 11.82
N LYS A 141 -0.44 29.97 12.84
CA LYS A 141 -0.88 28.57 12.95
C LYS A 141 -2.01 28.33 11.94
N PRO A 142 -2.05 27.18 11.26
CA PRO A 142 -3.16 26.85 10.38
C PRO A 142 -4.48 26.87 11.15
N LYS A 143 -5.54 27.32 10.49
CA LYS A 143 -6.90 27.26 10.98
C LYS A 143 -7.25 25.79 11.27
N ASP A 144 -7.86 25.56 12.42
CA ASP A 144 -8.25 24.23 12.92
C ASP A 144 -7.07 23.24 13.06
N GLY A 145 -5.82 23.70 12.96
CA GLY A 145 -4.64 22.86 13.07
C GLY A 145 -4.47 21.87 11.92
N HIS A 146 -5.01 22.20 10.74
CA HIS A 146 -4.93 21.32 9.58
C HIS A 146 -3.91 21.82 8.55
N GLN A 147 -3.12 20.90 8.01
CA GLN A 147 -2.19 21.16 6.92
C GLN A 147 -2.39 20.11 5.84
N ARG A 148 -2.51 20.52 4.56
CA ARG A 148 -2.54 19.57 3.45
C ARG A 148 -1.26 19.69 2.63
N PHE A 149 -0.72 18.58 2.14
CA PHE A 149 0.26 18.64 1.06
C PHE A 149 -0.12 17.69 -0.06
N VAL A 150 0.13 18.13 -1.29
CA VAL A 150 -0.19 17.38 -2.51
C VAL A 150 1.08 17.16 -3.30
N ILE A 151 1.33 15.91 -3.69
CA ILE A 151 2.45 15.55 -4.57
C ILE A 151 2.07 15.89 -6.00
N GLU A 152 2.71 16.89 -6.60
CA GLU A 152 2.38 17.34 -7.95
C GLU A 152 3.09 16.52 -9.02
N LYS A 153 4.38 16.23 -8.79
CA LYS A 153 5.24 15.55 -9.76
C LYS A 153 6.22 14.64 -9.07
N ILE A 154 6.51 13.54 -9.73
CA ILE A 154 7.51 12.56 -9.31
C ILE A 154 8.54 12.43 -10.43
N LYS A 155 9.81 12.31 -10.05
CA LYS A 155 10.96 12.12 -10.92
C LYS A 155 11.87 11.05 -10.34
N GLN A 156 11.85 9.88 -10.96
CA GLN A 156 12.78 8.79 -10.67
C GLN A 156 13.89 8.76 -11.73
N PHE A 157 15.13 8.59 -11.30
CA PHE A 157 16.27 8.49 -12.21
C PHE A 157 16.63 7.01 -12.41
N PRO A 158 16.75 6.49 -13.64
CA PRO A 158 17.07 5.08 -13.87
C PRO A 158 18.42 4.62 -13.32
N PHE A 159 19.37 5.55 -13.14
CA PHE A 159 20.71 5.31 -12.62
C PHE A 159 20.85 5.60 -11.12
N PHE A 160 19.79 6.11 -10.48
CA PHE A 160 19.80 6.46 -9.07
C PHE A 160 18.37 6.29 -8.52
N THR A 161 18.08 5.07 -8.12
CA THR A 161 16.77 4.60 -7.63
C THR A 161 16.56 4.64 -6.10
N PRO A 162 17.58 4.76 -5.22
CA PRO A 162 17.35 4.85 -3.77
C PRO A 162 16.53 6.06 -3.30
N PHE A 163 16.44 7.08 -4.17
CA PHE A 163 15.66 8.29 -3.93
C PHE A 163 14.74 8.58 -5.11
N ILE A 164 13.53 9.00 -4.77
CA ILE A 164 12.57 9.52 -5.74
C ILE A 164 12.46 11.02 -5.54
N GLY A 165 12.87 11.80 -6.53
CA GLY A 165 12.68 13.25 -6.50
C GLY A 165 11.21 13.60 -6.67
N LEU A 166 10.71 14.58 -5.92
CA LEU A 166 9.32 15.01 -6.02
C LEU A 166 9.18 16.53 -5.91
N ARG A 167 8.05 17.03 -6.44
CA ARG A 167 7.58 18.39 -6.21
C ARG A 167 6.23 18.27 -5.51
N ALA A 168 6.07 18.98 -4.41
CA ALA A 168 4.84 18.99 -3.64
C ALA A 168 4.45 20.42 -3.29
N THR A 169 3.15 20.66 -3.20
CA THR A 169 2.60 21.94 -2.75
C THR A 169 1.88 21.72 -1.43
N SER A 170 2.31 22.44 -0.40
CA SER A 170 1.65 22.47 0.91
C SER A 170 0.61 23.59 0.92
N TYR A 171 -0.62 23.26 1.24
CA TYR A 171 -1.73 24.19 1.45
C TYR A 171 -1.93 24.39 2.95
N LEU A 172 -1.87 25.66 3.36
CA LEU A 172 -2.12 26.10 4.72
C LEU A 172 -3.36 26.99 4.70
N ASP A 173 -4.39 26.58 5.41
CA ASP A 173 -5.62 27.35 5.53
C ASP A 173 -5.50 28.30 6.73
N PHE A 174 -5.79 29.59 6.53
CA PHE A 174 -5.75 30.61 7.57
C PHE A 174 -7.05 31.40 7.61
N ASP A 175 -7.42 31.88 8.80
CA ASP A 175 -8.46 32.89 8.94
C ASP A 175 -7.82 34.28 8.98
N TYR A 176 -8.10 35.09 7.96
CA TYR A 176 -7.63 36.48 7.90
C TYR A 176 -8.83 37.42 7.83
N HIS A 177 -9.06 38.18 8.92
CA HIS A 177 -10.20 39.10 9.05
C HIS A 177 -11.58 38.46 8.80
N GLY A 178 -11.79 37.21 9.23
CA GLY A 178 -13.06 36.50 9.05
C GLY A 178 -13.26 35.94 7.64
N ARG A 179 -12.20 35.91 6.82
CA ARG A 179 -12.19 35.26 5.50
C ARG A 179 -11.22 34.12 5.51
N GLU A 180 -11.70 32.96 5.07
CA GLU A 180 -10.89 31.78 4.85
C GLU A 180 -9.98 32.00 3.64
N THR A 181 -8.68 31.89 3.86
CA THR A 181 -7.66 32.04 2.81
C THR A 181 -6.71 30.85 2.85
N SER A 182 -6.57 30.15 1.73
CA SER A 182 -5.59 29.08 1.56
C SER A 182 -4.31 29.62 0.94
N TYR A 183 -3.16 29.35 1.55
CA TYR A 183 -1.83 29.68 1.01
C TYR A 183 -1.11 28.42 0.53
N GLY A 184 -0.72 28.39 -0.75
CA GLY A 184 -0.01 27.28 -1.37
C GLY A 184 1.50 27.54 -1.45
N ILE A 185 2.30 26.68 -0.81
CA ILE A 185 3.77 26.72 -0.84
C ILE A 185 4.27 25.54 -1.67
N SER A 186 4.71 25.83 -2.89
CA SER A 186 5.34 24.82 -3.75
C SER A 186 6.81 24.65 -3.39
N THR A 187 7.21 23.40 -3.14
CA THR A 187 8.60 23.06 -2.84
C THR A 187 9.05 21.78 -3.55
N ILE A 188 10.35 21.57 -3.55
CA ILE A 188 10.97 20.33 -4.01
C ILE A 188 11.30 19.46 -2.81
N GLY A 189 11.36 18.16 -3.04
CA GLY A 189 11.68 17.19 -2.02
C GLY A 189 12.14 15.88 -2.63
N TYR A 190 12.28 14.89 -1.77
CA TYR A 190 12.55 13.52 -2.18
C TYR A 190 11.87 12.54 -1.24
N TYR A 191 11.64 11.34 -1.74
CA TYR A 191 11.33 10.16 -0.94
C TYR A 191 12.57 9.28 -0.85
N SER A 192 12.86 8.78 0.34
CA SER A 192 13.96 7.85 0.61
C SER A 192 13.39 6.48 0.96
N PHE A 193 13.85 5.44 0.26
CA PHE A 193 13.43 4.07 0.53
C PHE A 193 13.98 3.55 1.87
N ALA A 194 15.27 3.78 2.14
CA ALA A 194 15.93 3.36 3.39
C ALA A 194 15.20 3.86 4.64
N SER A 195 14.88 5.15 4.67
CA SER A 195 14.17 5.75 5.80
C SER A 195 12.66 5.63 5.69
N SER A 196 12.09 5.17 4.56
CA SER A 196 10.65 5.22 4.30
C SER A 196 10.03 6.57 4.68
N SER A 197 10.57 7.66 4.11
CA SER A 197 10.17 9.02 4.47
C SER A 197 10.11 9.97 3.28
N ILE A 198 9.18 10.92 3.33
CA ILE A 198 9.13 12.08 2.43
C ILE A 198 9.83 13.25 3.12
N VAL A 199 10.79 13.85 2.43
CA VAL A 199 11.46 15.08 2.87
C VAL A 199 11.13 16.20 1.89
N LEU A 200 10.33 17.16 2.34
CA LEU A 200 10.07 18.40 1.62
C LEU A 200 11.05 19.47 2.12
N LEU A 201 11.82 20.02 1.20
CA LEU A 201 12.79 21.05 1.54
C LEU A 201 12.07 22.37 1.82
N PRO A 202 12.67 23.24 2.65
CA PRO A 202 12.16 24.58 2.81
C PRO A 202 12.11 25.33 1.47
N PRO A 203 11.06 26.14 1.23
CA PRO A 203 11.04 27.02 0.06
C PRO A 203 12.17 28.06 0.19
N LYS A 204 12.65 28.57 -0.95
CA LYS A 204 13.70 29.61 -0.98
C LYS A 204 13.26 30.98 -0.43
N SER A 205 12.07 31.10 0.15
CA SER A 205 11.51 32.34 0.72
C SER A 205 11.71 32.41 2.24
N ARG A 206 11.43 33.58 2.83
CA ARG A 206 11.84 34.05 4.19
C ARG A 206 11.52 33.16 5.41
N SER A 207 10.91 31.99 5.24
CA SER A 207 10.58 31.08 6.34
C SER A 207 10.99 29.65 5.97
N SER A 208 12.19 29.27 6.40
CA SER A 208 12.89 28.05 5.99
C SER A 208 12.51 26.83 6.83
N TYR A 209 11.23 26.42 6.77
CA TYR A 209 10.78 25.17 7.36
C TYR A 209 10.66 24.07 6.31
N GLY A 210 11.33 22.95 6.55
CA GLY A 210 11.11 21.70 5.84
C GLY A 210 10.08 20.83 6.55
N LEU A 211 9.51 19.88 5.83
CA LEU A 211 8.61 18.86 6.36
C LEU A 211 9.25 17.49 6.16
N HIS A 212 9.38 16.73 7.23
CA HIS A 212 9.83 15.34 7.22
C HIS A 212 8.67 14.43 7.61
N CYS A 213 8.07 13.73 6.64
CA CYS A 213 6.99 12.76 6.89
C CYS A 213 7.53 11.34 6.93
N GLN A 214 7.55 10.75 8.13
CA GLN A 214 8.05 9.40 8.39
C GLN A 214 6.92 8.37 8.30
N PHE A 215 7.06 7.37 7.43
CA PHE A 215 6.18 6.20 7.41
C PHE A 215 6.71 5.12 8.36
N ASP A 216 5.86 4.14 8.68
CA ASP A 216 6.24 2.97 9.50
C ASP A 216 6.87 1.82 8.67
N GLY A 217 7.07 2.04 7.37
CA GLY A 217 7.64 1.05 6.41
C GLY A 217 6.63 0.04 5.86
N TYR A 218 5.38 0.00 6.35
CA TYR A 218 4.39 -1.01 5.95
C TYR A 218 2.99 -0.43 5.67
N ASN A 219 2.71 0.74 6.21
CA ASN A 219 1.52 1.52 6.01
C ASN A 219 1.88 2.90 5.42
N PHE A 220 1.80 2.99 4.10
CA PHE A 220 2.04 4.22 3.37
C PHE A 220 0.83 5.17 3.29
N ASN A 221 -0.26 4.87 4.01
CA ASN A 221 -1.42 5.76 4.09
C ASN A 221 -1.32 6.76 5.23
N THR A 222 -0.39 6.57 6.17
CA THR A 222 -0.25 7.44 7.35
C THR A 222 1.23 7.73 7.58
N CYS A 223 1.60 9.00 7.77
CA CYS A 223 2.96 9.37 8.16
C CYS A 223 2.98 10.37 9.31
N HIS A 224 4.01 10.28 10.14
CA HIS A 224 4.29 11.25 11.20
C HIS A 224 5.14 12.38 10.61
N GLY A 225 4.53 13.55 10.48
CA GLY A 225 5.14 14.75 9.92
C GLY A 225 5.79 15.59 11.00
N ARG A 226 7.09 15.87 10.84
CA ARG A 226 7.83 16.80 11.68
C ARG A 226 8.21 18.03 10.85
N VAL A 227 7.84 19.20 11.33
CA VAL A 227 8.20 20.48 10.72
C VAL A 227 9.45 21.01 11.40
N MET A 228 10.48 21.31 10.61
CA MET A 228 11.80 21.65 11.14
C MET A 228 12.50 22.74 10.34
N THR A 229 13.33 23.54 11.02
CA THR A 229 14.16 24.56 10.35
C THR A 229 15.40 23.93 9.71
N GLU A 230 15.79 24.38 8.52
CA GLU A 230 16.95 23.86 7.77
C GLU A 230 18.26 23.83 8.57
N GLY A 231 18.56 24.91 9.30
CA GLY A 231 19.86 25.08 9.97
C GLY A 231 19.98 24.39 11.33
N ALA A 232 18.97 24.52 12.19
CA ALA A 232 19.03 23.98 13.55
C ALA A 232 18.45 22.56 13.68
N LEU A 233 17.78 22.05 12.64
CA LEU A 233 17.01 20.80 12.66
C LEU A 233 16.03 20.71 13.86
N HIS A 234 15.66 21.86 14.41
CA HIS A 234 14.77 21.95 15.54
C HIS A 234 13.34 21.67 15.08
N VAL A 235 12.71 20.66 15.67
CA VAL A 235 11.31 20.31 15.44
C VAL A 235 10.44 21.30 16.21
N CYS A 236 9.68 22.14 15.50
CA CYS A 236 8.78 23.12 16.12
C CYS A 236 7.30 22.73 16.02
N ALA A 237 6.95 21.80 15.12
CA ALA A 237 5.61 21.27 15.04
C ALA A 237 5.60 19.80 14.60
N GLU A 238 4.57 19.09 15.03
CA GLU A 238 4.28 17.71 14.68
C GLU A 238 2.84 17.57 14.19
N TYR A 239 2.67 16.79 13.13
CA TYR A 239 1.41 16.51 12.47
C TYR A 239 1.29 15.01 12.20
N VAL A 240 0.08 14.48 12.27
CA VAL A 240 -0.22 13.14 11.75
C VAL A 240 -0.93 13.31 10.42
N PHE A 241 -0.28 12.86 9.35
CA PHE A 241 -0.80 12.93 7.99
C PHE A 241 -1.46 11.63 7.58
N GLU A 242 -2.65 11.73 7.01
CA GLU A 242 -3.38 10.61 6.42
C GLU A 242 -3.60 10.88 4.93
N LYS A 243 -3.40 9.86 4.10
CA LYS A 243 -3.62 9.93 2.65
C LYS A 243 -5.11 10.06 2.36
N GLU A 244 -5.50 11.12 1.64
CA GLU A 244 -6.87 11.30 1.19
C GLU A 244 -7.18 10.27 0.08
N HIS A 245 -8.28 9.54 0.23
CA HIS A 245 -8.81 8.65 -0.80
C HIS A 245 -9.86 9.41 -1.60
N HIS A 246 -9.59 9.66 -2.88
CA HIS A 246 -10.53 10.25 -3.83
C HIS A 246 -11.37 9.18 -4.52
#